data_AF-X1T7V0-F1
#
_entry.id   AF-X1T7V0-F1
#
_cell.length_a   1.000
_cell.length_b   1.000
_cell.length_c   1.000
_cell.angle_alpha   90.00
_cell.angle_beta   90.00
_cell.angle_gamma   90.00
#
_symmetry.space_group_name_H-M   'P 1'
#
loop_
_entity.id
_entity.type
_entity.pdbx_description
1 polymer ?
#
loop_
_entity_poly.entity_id
_entity_poly.type
_entity_poly.pdbx_seq_one_letter_code
_entity_poly.pdbx_strand_id
1 'polypeptide(L)'
;MTSFMTRSAKHFFVIKAARQIRQEIEKAGLETLKTLANAGTSIVGTYLQGCSAPEKAKYRRDLNTLLSMGITADMVLGEVTRQMPEIATIMESKQDYKKTEIQAIERFLKEG
;
A
#
# COMPACT_ATOMS: atom_id res chain seq x y z
N MET A 1 1.41 18.78 20.76
CA MET A 1 0.02 18.41 20.43
C MET A 1 -0.20 18.63 18.94
N THR A 2 -0.64 17.62 18.19
CA THR A 2 -1.09 17.84 16.81
C THR A 2 -2.50 18.43 16.82
N SER A 3 -2.74 19.47 16.02
CA SER A 3 -4.06 20.12 15.95
C SER A 3 -5.13 19.14 15.46
N PHE A 4 -6.40 19.40 15.78
CA PHE A 4 -7.52 18.65 15.21
C PHE A 4 -7.45 18.61 13.68
N MET A 5 -7.14 19.73 13.03
CA MET A 5 -7.00 19.83 11.57
C MET A 5 -5.90 18.92 11.03
N THR A 6 -4.74 18.87 11.69
CA THR A 6 -3.62 17.99 11.30
C THR A 6 -4.01 16.51 11.39
N ARG A 7 -4.76 16.12 12.43
CA ARG A 7 -5.24 14.75 12.60
C ARG A 7 -6.29 14.38 11.55
N SER A 8 -7.25 15.26 11.31
CA SER A 8 -8.29 15.08 10.30
C SER A 8 -7.72 14.99 8.89
N ALA A 9 -6.74 15.84 8.56
CA ALA A 9 -6.03 15.78 7.28
C ALA A 9 -5.30 14.44 7.10
N LYS A 10 -4.54 13.99 8.11
CA LYS A 10 -3.89 12.66 8.08
C LYS A 10 -4.89 11.56 7.77
N HIS A 11 -5.99 11.52 8.53
CA HIS A 11 -6.99 10.48 8.38
C HIS A 11 -7.64 10.49 6.98
N PHE A 12 -7.96 11.69 6.48
CA PHE A 12 -8.47 11.85 5.12
C PHE A 12 -7.50 11.34 4.05
N PHE A 13 -6.21 11.66 4.17
CA PHE A 13 -5.21 11.17 3.22
C PHE A 13 -4.98 9.65 3.30
N VAL A 14 -5.05 9.05 4.49
CA VAL A 14 -5.03 7.59 4.66
C VAL A 14 -6.18 6.93 3.91
N ILE A 15 -7.41 7.42 4.13
CA ILE A 15 -8.61 6.91 3.42
C ILE A 15 -8.46 7.06 1.91
N LYS A 16 -7.99 8.22 1.45
CA LYS A 16 -7.82 8.51 0.02
C LYS A 16 -6.77 7.60 -0.61
N ALA A 17 -5.63 7.41 0.03
CA ALA A 17 -4.56 6.52 -0.46
C ALA A 17 -5.04 5.06 -0.53
N ALA A 18 -5.72 4.59 0.51
CA ALA A 18 -6.30 3.24 0.52
C ALA A 18 -7.32 3.04 -0.60
N ARG A 19 -8.17 4.04 -0.87
CA ARG A 19 -9.14 4.00 -1.97
C ARG A 19 -8.46 3.87 -3.34
N GLN A 20 -7.33 4.54 -3.55
CA GLN A 20 -6.58 4.42 -4.80
C GLN A 20 -5.97 3.02 -4.96
N ILE A 21 -5.36 2.47 -3.90
CA ILE A 21 -4.81 1.10 -3.94
C ILE A 21 -5.91 0.09 -4.25
N ARG A 22 -7.06 0.22 -3.59
CA ARG A 22 -8.23 -0.61 -3.87
C ARG A 22 -8.64 -0.56 -5.35
N GLN A 23 -8.67 0.62 -5.97
CA GLN A 23 -9.01 0.73 -7.39
C GLN A 23 -8.02 0.01 -8.29
N GLU A 24 -6.73 0.07 -7.98
CA GLU A 24 -5.71 -0.69 -8.72
C GLU A 24 -5.85 -2.20 -8.51
N ILE A 25 -6.23 -2.62 -7.30
CA ILE A 25 -6.54 -4.03 -6.99
C ILE A 25 -7.77 -4.53 -7.74
N GLU A 26 -8.83 -3.73 -7.79
CA GLU A 26 -10.04 -4.04 -8.57
C GLU A 26 -9.72 -4.21 -10.06
N LYS A 27 -8.80 -3.40 -10.61
CA LYS A 27 -8.32 -3.54 -12.00
C LYS A 27 -7.46 -4.77 -12.22
N ALA A 28 -6.57 -5.09 -11.27
CA ALA A 28 -5.67 -6.24 -11.36
C ALA A 28 -6.38 -7.59 -11.13
N GLY A 29 -7.51 -7.55 -10.41
CA GLY A 29 -8.30 -8.71 -10.03
C GLY A 29 -7.80 -9.37 -8.74
N LEU A 30 -8.74 -9.67 -7.83
CA LEU A 30 -8.45 -10.29 -6.53
C LEU A 30 -7.83 -11.69 -6.66
N GLU A 31 -8.19 -12.47 -7.69
CA GLU A 31 -7.65 -13.82 -7.90
C GLU A 31 -6.17 -13.81 -8.29
N THR A 32 -5.74 -12.79 -9.05
CA THR A 32 -4.32 -12.58 -9.37
C THR A 32 -3.53 -12.33 -8.09
N LEU A 33 -4.06 -11.52 -7.18
CA LEU A 33 -3.43 -11.20 -5.90
C LEU A 33 -3.33 -12.43 -4.99
N LYS A 34 -4.40 -13.22 -4.90
CA LYS A 34 -4.38 -14.51 -4.17
C LYS A 34 -3.30 -15.43 -4.72
N THR A 35 -3.20 -15.53 -6.05
CA THR A 35 -2.18 -16.38 -6.71
C THR A 35 -0.76 -15.94 -6.35
N LEU A 36 -0.48 -14.63 -6.41
CA LEU A 36 0.83 -14.07 -6.03
C LEU A 36 1.13 -14.30 -4.54
N ALA A 37 0.18 -14.03 -3.65
CA ALA A 37 0.35 -14.26 -2.22
C ALA A 37 0.56 -15.74 -1.89
N ASN A 38 -0.17 -16.64 -2.54
CA ASN A 38 -0.01 -18.10 -2.41
C ASN A 38 1.37 -18.55 -2.90
N ALA A 39 1.91 -17.95 -3.96
CA ALA A 39 3.28 -18.16 -4.41
C ALA A 39 4.34 -17.55 -3.46
N GLY A 40 3.94 -16.72 -2.50
CA GLY A 40 4.86 -16.00 -1.61
C GLY A 40 5.54 -14.81 -2.29
N THR A 41 5.03 -14.40 -3.46
CA THR A 41 5.54 -13.28 -4.24
C THR A 41 4.93 -11.99 -3.72
N SER A 42 5.75 -10.94 -3.58
CA SER A 42 5.26 -9.64 -3.17
C SER A 42 4.31 -9.05 -4.22
N ILE A 43 3.08 -8.74 -3.81
CA ILE A 43 2.09 -8.07 -4.66
C ILE A 43 2.60 -6.69 -5.04
N VAL A 44 3.02 -5.90 -4.05
CA VAL A 44 3.51 -4.53 -4.28
C VAL A 44 4.78 -4.56 -5.12
N GLY A 45 5.73 -5.46 -4.84
CA GLY A 45 6.94 -5.60 -5.63
C GLY A 45 6.65 -5.93 -7.10
N THR A 46 5.73 -6.87 -7.35
CA THR A 46 5.33 -7.27 -8.70
C THR A 46 4.62 -6.12 -9.44
N TYR A 47 3.71 -5.42 -8.77
CA TYR A 47 3.02 -4.27 -9.33
C TYR A 47 4.00 -3.17 -9.71
N LEU A 48 4.92 -2.82 -8.79
CA LEU A 48 5.94 -1.83 -9.05
C LEU A 48 6.85 -2.24 -10.21
N GLN A 49 7.24 -3.50 -10.35
CA GLN A 49 8.03 -3.94 -11.50
C GLN A 49 7.32 -3.67 -12.83
N GLY A 50 6.00 -3.90 -12.89
CA GLY A 50 5.17 -3.62 -14.06
C GLY A 50 4.94 -2.13 -14.37
N CYS A 51 5.15 -1.24 -13.42
CA CYS A 51 5.03 0.21 -13.64
C CYS A 51 6.20 0.76 -14.47
N SER A 52 5.90 1.71 -15.35
CA SER A 52 6.89 2.49 -16.09
C SER A 52 7.72 3.39 -15.17
N ALA A 53 8.90 3.82 -15.62
CA ALA A 53 9.75 4.76 -14.90
C ALA A 53 9.03 6.06 -14.44
N PRO A 54 8.24 6.75 -15.28
CA PRO A 54 7.51 7.95 -14.83
C PRO A 54 6.43 7.64 -13.79
N GLU A 55 5.76 6.49 -13.87
CA GLU A 55 4.78 6.06 -12.86
C GLU A 55 5.45 5.78 -11.52
N LYS A 56 6.58 5.07 -11.53
CA LYS A 56 7.41 4.83 -10.33
C LYS A 56 7.81 6.15 -9.68
N ALA A 57 8.31 7.11 -10.45
CA ALA A 57 8.69 8.43 -9.94
C ALA A 57 7.50 9.19 -9.34
N LYS A 58 6.31 9.08 -9.94
CA LYS A 58 5.08 9.65 -9.39
C LYS A 58 4.69 8.98 -8.07
N TYR A 59 4.58 7.65 -8.04
CA TYR A 59 4.23 6.91 -6.83
C TYR A 59 5.23 7.16 -5.69
N ARG A 60 6.52 7.24 -5.99
CA ARG A 60 7.55 7.57 -4.99
C ARG A 60 7.34 8.96 -4.42
N ARG A 61 7.08 9.98 -5.24
CA ARG A 61 6.77 11.35 -4.74
C ARG A 61 5.52 11.38 -3.88
N ASP A 62 4.45 10.72 -4.31
CA ASP A 62 3.19 10.68 -3.57
C ASP A 62 3.37 9.97 -2.22
N LEU A 63 4.02 8.81 -2.21
CA LEU A 63 4.30 8.05 -0.99
C LEU A 63 5.26 8.78 -0.04
N ASN A 64 6.30 9.44 -0.55
CA ASN A 64 7.19 10.27 0.28
C ASN A 64 6.47 11.48 0.88
N THR A 65 5.47 12.03 0.18
CA THR A 65 4.60 13.09 0.71
C THR A 65 3.74 12.54 1.86
N LEU A 66 3.17 11.34 1.72
CA LEU A 66 2.43 10.70 2.81
C LEU A 66 3.34 10.42 4.02
N LEU A 67 4.56 9.92 3.78
CA LEU A 67 5.54 9.68 4.85
C LEU A 67 5.95 10.96 5.59
N SER A 68 6.19 12.07 4.87
CA SER A 68 6.55 13.35 5.50
C SER A 68 5.41 13.93 6.34
N MET A 69 4.17 13.62 5.98
CA MET A 69 3.00 13.90 6.82
C MET A 69 2.92 12.97 8.03
N GLY A 70 3.70 11.89 8.09
CA GLY A 70 3.70 10.87 9.14
C GLY A 70 2.62 9.80 8.96
N ILE A 71 2.24 9.54 7.71
CA ILE A 71 1.35 8.44 7.32
C ILE A 71 2.24 7.28 6.87
N THR A 72 2.17 6.14 7.56
CA THR A 72 3.03 4.98 7.28
C THR A 72 2.37 4.01 6.31
N ALA A 73 3.16 3.12 5.71
CA ALA A 73 2.65 2.02 4.88
C ALA A 73 1.66 1.15 5.67
N ASP A 74 1.93 0.86 6.95
CA ASP A 74 1.03 0.08 7.79
C ASP A 74 -0.35 0.75 8.00
N MET A 75 -0.40 2.08 8.18
CA MET A 75 -1.67 2.81 8.28
C MET A 75 -2.49 2.71 6.99
N VAL A 76 -1.83 2.84 5.84
CA VAL A 76 -2.50 2.74 4.54
C VAL A 76 -2.97 1.32 4.27
N LEU A 77 -2.13 0.30 4.49
CA LEU A 77 -2.52 -1.10 4.30
C LEU A 77 -3.62 -1.52 5.27
N GLY A 78 -3.60 -1.06 6.53
CA GLY A 78 -4.67 -1.27 7.49
C GLY A 78 -6.01 -0.69 7.01
N GLU A 79 -5.99 0.51 6.45
CA GLU A 79 -7.18 1.11 5.86
C GLU A 79 -7.64 0.38 4.58
N VAL A 80 -6.71 -0.13 3.76
CA VAL A 80 -7.04 -0.98 2.60
C VAL A 80 -7.77 -2.24 3.06
N THR A 81 -7.26 -2.93 4.09
CA THR A 81 -7.92 -4.14 4.65
C THR A 81 -9.27 -3.82 5.28
N ARG A 82 -9.46 -2.61 5.82
CA ARG A 82 -10.75 -2.15 6.35
C ARG A 82 -11.78 -1.92 5.23
N GLN A 83 -11.33 -1.37 4.10
CA GLN A 83 -12.19 -1.11 2.94
C GLN A 83 -12.44 -2.35 2.08
N MET A 84 -11.55 -3.35 2.13
CA MET A 84 -11.61 -4.62 1.41
C MET A 84 -11.17 -5.78 2.31
N PRO A 85 -12.08 -6.37 3.10
CA PRO A 85 -11.77 -7.45 4.03
C PRO A 85 -11.17 -8.69 3.36
N GLU A 86 -11.43 -8.91 2.06
CA GLU A 86 -10.87 -10.01 1.27
C GLU A 86 -9.34 -9.88 1.10
N ILE A 87 -8.80 -8.66 1.19
CA ILE A 87 -7.35 -8.45 1.21
C ILE A 87 -6.80 -8.81 2.59
N ALA A 88 -7.57 -8.62 3.67
CA ALA A 88 -7.12 -8.99 5.01
C ALA A 88 -6.80 -10.48 5.08
N THR A 89 -7.68 -11.34 4.54
CA THR A 89 -7.43 -12.77 4.47
C THR A 89 -6.21 -13.12 3.61
N ILE A 90 -5.92 -12.37 2.54
CA ILE A 90 -4.68 -12.54 1.76
C ILE A 90 -3.46 -12.12 2.58
N MET A 91 -3.52 -11.00 3.29
CA MET A 91 -2.41 -10.48 4.11
C MET A 91 -2.11 -11.33 5.34
N GLU A 92 -3.13 -11.97 5.89
CA GLU A 92 -3.06 -12.85 7.05
C GLU A 92 -2.87 -14.32 6.67
N SER A 93 -3.06 -14.68 5.39
CA SER A 93 -2.91 -16.06 4.89
C SER A 93 -1.53 -16.66 5.19
N LYS A 94 -0.51 -15.81 5.33
CA LYS A 94 0.85 -16.19 5.65
C LYS A 94 1.42 -15.29 6.73
N GLN A 95 2.03 -15.93 7.71
CA GLN A 95 2.84 -15.26 8.72
C GLN A 95 3.92 -14.42 8.01
N ASP A 96 4.06 -13.16 8.43
CA ASP A 96 5.01 -12.18 7.87
C ASP A 96 4.77 -11.70 6.43
N TYR A 97 3.68 -12.09 5.75
CA TYR A 97 3.42 -11.60 4.40
C TYR A 97 3.17 -10.08 4.39
N LYS A 98 2.31 -9.58 5.30
CA LYS A 98 2.12 -8.14 5.50
C LYS A 98 3.44 -7.40 5.78
N LYS A 99 4.34 -8.00 6.56
CA LYS A 99 5.66 -7.42 6.87
C LYS A 99 6.54 -7.36 5.61
N THR A 100 6.48 -8.38 4.77
CA THR A 100 7.19 -8.41 3.49
C THR A 100 6.70 -7.32 2.54
N GLU A 101 5.38 -7.11 2.47
CA GLU A 101 4.80 -6.01 1.67
C GLU A 101 5.23 -4.63 2.18
N ILE A 102 5.23 -4.42 3.50
CA ILE A 102 5.72 -3.17 4.11
C ILE A 102 7.20 -2.95 3.76
N GLN A 103 8.04 -3.99 3.88
CA GLN A 103 9.46 -3.90 3.54
C GLN A 103 9.68 -3.60 2.05
N ALA A 104 8.86 -4.16 1.16
CA ALA A 104 8.93 -3.85 -0.27
C ALA A 104 8.63 -2.37 -0.54
N ILE A 105 7.61 -1.81 0.13
CA ILE A 105 7.29 -0.37 0.05
C ILE A 105 8.46 0.46 0.59
N GLU A 106 9.01 0.12 1.75
CA GLU A 106 10.12 0.86 2.34
C GLU A 106 11.39 0.83 1.48
N ARG A 107 11.71 -0.32 0.87
CA ARG A 107 12.82 -0.44 -0.09
C ARG A 107 12.57 0.44 -1.30
N PHE A 108 11.37 0.38 -1.88
CA PHE A 108 11.00 1.21 -3.01
C PHE A 108 11.14 2.71 -2.71
N LEU A 109 10.92 3.15 -1.48
CA LEU A 109 11.05 4.55 -1.08
C LEU A 109 12.51 4.98 -0.84
N LYS A 110 13.39 4.02 -0.49
CA LYS A 110 14.83 4.25 -0.26
C LYS A 110 15.68 4.15 -1.52
N GLU A 111 15.26 3.38 -2.52
CA GLU A 111 16.02 3.09 -3.74
C GLU A 111 16.08 4.25 -4.76
N GLY A 112 16.23 5.49 -4.30
CA GLY A 112 16.64 6.62 -5.15
C GLY A 112 15.94 7.89 -4.78
#